data_AF-A0A127FA58-F1
#
_entry.id   AF-A0A127FA58-F1
#
_cell.length_a   1.000
_cell.length_b   1.000
_cell.length_c   1.000
_cell.angle_alpha   90.00
_cell.angle_beta   90.00
_cell.angle_gamma   90.00
#
_symmetry.space_group_name_H-M   'P 1'
#
loop_
_entity.id
_entity.type
_entity.pdbx_description
1 polymer ?
#
loop_
_entity_poly.entity_id
_entity_poly.type
_entity_poly.pdbx_seq_one_letter_code
_entity_poly.pdbx_strand_id
1 'polypeptide(L)'
;MVVPDPERIVVLGSIGAPFGVQGWVKVRSYTEPLENILNYGVWQLGRAGQWQSCRLEDGRITGKGVLAKLARVDTPEAARLHTGADIGVARSELPPPPPGEHYWSDLEGLEALGSDGSRLGRVDHFRATPAGHVVVIKGAREHWIPFTKDRILKVELDAGRIVFDWAADWS
;
A
#
# COMPACT_ATOMS: atom_id res chain seq x y z
N MET A 1 16.60 -3.89 11.38
CA MET A 1 16.01 -4.75 10.34
C MET A 1 14.58 -5.04 10.77
N VAL A 2 13.60 -4.32 10.22
CA VAL A 2 12.18 -4.66 10.40
C VAL A 2 11.70 -5.10 9.03
N VAL A 3 11.83 -6.39 8.75
CA VAL A 3 11.07 -7.00 7.67
C VAL A 3 9.60 -6.71 7.95
N PRO A 4 8.82 -6.14 7.00
CA PRO A 4 7.40 -6.00 7.21
C PRO A 4 6.82 -7.40 7.40
N ASP A 5 6.26 -7.64 8.57
CA ASP A 5 5.59 -8.90 8.89
C ASP A 5 4.51 -9.15 7.82
N PRO A 6 4.61 -10.23 7.03
CA PRO A 6 3.64 -10.52 5.97
C PRO A 6 2.22 -10.71 6.52
N GLU A 7 2.08 -11.04 7.81
CA GLU A 7 0.79 -11.13 8.51
C GLU A 7 0.29 -9.79 9.04
N ARG A 8 1.08 -8.71 8.91
CA ARG A 8 0.66 -7.37 9.31
C ARG A 8 -0.59 -6.97 8.53
N ILE A 9 -1.64 -6.65 9.26
CA ILE A 9 -2.88 -6.15 8.67
C ILE A 9 -2.72 -4.70 8.23
N VAL A 10 -3.06 -4.43 6.98
CA VAL A 10 -3.15 -3.08 6.40
C VAL A 10 -4.62 -2.68 6.32
N VAL A 11 -4.98 -1.56 6.94
CA VAL A 11 -6.35 -1.05 6.93
C VAL A 11 -6.65 -0.36 5.60
N LEU A 12 -7.71 -0.81 4.94
CA LEU A 12 -8.17 -0.30 3.64
C LEU A 12 -9.50 0.46 3.74
N GLY A 13 -10.20 0.39 4.86
CA GLY A 13 -11.47 1.07 5.04
C GLY A 13 -12.13 0.75 6.37
N SER A 14 -13.41 1.10 6.48
CA SER A 14 -14.24 0.76 7.64
C SER A 14 -15.68 0.43 7.25
N ILE A 15 -16.32 -0.40 8.06
CA ILE A 15 -17.73 -0.76 7.90
C ILE A 15 -18.60 0.38 8.45
N GLY A 16 -19.52 0.85 7.62
CA GLY A 16 -20.51 1.86 7.97
C GLY A 16 -21.86 1.25 8.36
N ALA A 17 -22.91 2.06 8.22
CA ALA A 17 -24.27 1.65 8.59
C ALA A 17 -24.80 0.50 7.68
N PRO A 18 -25.70 -0.35 8.21
CA PRO A 18 -26.43 -1.31 7.39
C PRO A 18 -27.23 -0.66 6.27
N PHE A 19 -27.52 -1.45 5.24
CA PHE A 19 -28.27 -1.05 4.07
C PHE A 19 -29.28 -2.14 3.68
N GLY A 20 -30.55 -1.76 3.52
CA GLY A 20 -31.62 -2.70 3.16
C GLY A 20 -31.90 -3.75 4.24
N VAL A 21 -32.54 -4.85 3.84
CA VAL A 21 -33.00 -5.94 4.73
C VAL A 21 -32.18 -7.23 4.60
N GLN A 22 -31.25 -7.30 3.65
CA GLN A 22 -30.46 -8.50 3.35
C GLN A 22 -29.05 -8.42 3.95
N GLY A 23 -28.85 -7.67 5.03
CA GLY A 23 -27.55 -7.60 5.71
C GLY A 23 -26.42 -6.89 4.94
N TRP A 24 -26.74 -6.08 3.93
CA TRP A 24 -25.71 -5.26 3.27
C TRP A 24 -25.18 -4.19 4.22
N VAL A 25 -23.92 -3.79 4.03
CA VAL A 25 -23.28 -2.71 4.76
C VAL A 25 -22.74 -1.65 3.80
N LYS A 26 -22.82 -0.39 4.23
CA LYS A 26 -22.04 0.69 3.61
C LYS A 26 -20.58 0.51 3.97
N VAL A 27 -19.69 0.84 3.05
CA VAL A 27 -18.24 0.77 3.26
C VAL A 27 -17.63 2.14 2.99
N ARG A 28 -16.83 2.61 3.95
CA ARG A 28 -15.96 3.77 3.76
C ARG A 28 -14.60 3.25 3.32
N SER A 29 -14.35 3.27 2.02
CA SER A 29 -13.06 2.86 1.45
C SER A 29 -12.03 3.98 1.58
N TYR A 30 -10.79 3.60 1.87
CA TYR A 30 -9.59 4.43 1.81
C TYR A 30 -8.71 4.09 0.61
N THR A 31 -9.14 3.16 -0.24
CA THR A 31 -8.44 2.82 -1.48
C THR A 31 -8.69 3.87 -2.55
N GLU A 32 -7.77 3.98 -3.50
CA GLU A 32 -7.92 4.82 -4.68
C GLU A 32 -7.73 3.96 -5.95
N PRO A 33 -8.75 3.85 -6.84
CA PRO A 33 -10.16 4.25 -6.63
C PRO A 33 -10.85 3.50 -5.47
N LEU A 34 -11.96 4.07 -4.99
CA LEU A 34 -12.73 3.60 -3.81
C LEU A 34 -13.18 2.14 -3.95
N GLU A 35 -13.45 1.70 -5.17
CA GLU A 35 -13.94 0.37 -5.51
C GLU A 35 -12.89 -0.74 -5.35
N ASN A 36 -11.60 -0.40 -5.31
CA ASN A 36 -10.53 -1.38 -5.19
C ASN A 36 -10.64 -2.25 -3.93
N ILE A 37 -11.28 -1.74 -2.87
CA ILE A 37 -11.52 -2.52 -1.64
C ILE A 37 -12.37 -3.78 -1.91
N LEU A 38 -13.20 -3.80 -2.97
CA LEU A 38 -14.04 -4.93 -3.34
C LEU A 38 -13.26 -6.04 -4.06
N ASN A 39 -12.03 -5.77 -4.52
CA ASN A 39 -11.19 -6.76 -5.19
C ASN A 39 -10.61 -7.80 -4.21
N TYR A 40 -10.70 -7.54 -2.91
CA TYR A 40 -10.24 -8.45 -1.86
C TYR A 40 -11.39 -9.34 -1.38
N GLY A 41 -11.31 -10.64 -1.70
CA GLY A 41 -12.37 -11.60 -1.37
C GLY A 41 -12.45 -11.99 0.11
N VAL A 42 -11.38 -11.75 0.87
CA VAL A 42 -11.33 -11.97 2.33
C VAL A 42 -10.89 -10.68 3.00
N TRP A 43 -11.68 -10.22 3.96
CA TRP A 43 -11.39 -9.06 4.78
C TRP A 43 -11.09 -9.49 6.21
N GLN A 44 -10.14 -8.82 6.83
CA GLN A 44 -9.90 -8.88 8.26
C GLN A 44 -10.69 -7.74 8.89
N LEU A 45 -11.76 -8.09 9.61
CA LEU A 45 -12.58 -7.11 10.32
C LEU A 45 -12.09 -6.99 11.74
N GLY A 46 -11.81 -5.77 12.19
CA GLY A 46 -11.23 -5.60 13.51
C GLY A 46 -11.64 -4.35 14.26
N ARG A 47 -11.47 -4.44 15.57
CA ARG A 47 -11.61 -3.31 16.51
C ARG A 47 -10.45 -3.38 17.49
N ALA A 48 -9.78 -2.25 17.71
CA ALA A 48 -8.67 -2.14 18.67
C ALA A 48 -7.59 -3.24 18.52
N GLY A 49 -7.27 -3.62 17.28
CA GLY A 49 -6.21 -4.60 16.98
C GLY A 49 -6.59 -6.08 17.07
N GLN A 50 -7.84 -6.40 17.43
CA GLN A 50 -8.37 -7.76 17.32
C GLN A 50 -9.02 -7.95 15.96
N TRP A 51 -8.50 -8.89 15.16
CA TRP A 51 -8.92 -9.14 13.78
C TRP A 51 -9.65 -10.46 13.64
N GLN A 52 -10.71 -10.47 12.83
CA GLN A 52 -11.48 -11.66 12.49
C GLN A 52 -11.67 -11.72 10.97
N SER A 53 -11.32 -12.86 10.40
CA SER A 53 -11.48 -13.11 8.96
C SER A 53 -12.96 -13.19 8.59
N CYS A 54 -13.35 -12.46 7.57
CA CYS A 54 -14.70 -12.42 7.02
C CYS A 54 -14.62 -12.44 5.49
N ARG A 55 -15.41 -13.31 4.85
CA ARG A 55 -15.44 -13.41 3.39
C ARG A 55 -16.41 -12.38 2.81
N LEU A 56 -15.97 -11.68 1.77
CA LEU A 56 -16.84 -10.86 0.94
C LEU A 56 -17.67 -11.77 0.03
N GLU A 57 -18.99 -11.68 0.12
CA GLU A 57 -19.93 -12.47 -0.68
C GLU A 57 -20.31 -11.73 -1.97
N ASP A 58 -20.54 -10.41 -1.87
CA ASP A 58 -20.86 -9.55 -3.00
C ASP A 58 -20.49 -8.09 -2.69
N GLY A 59 -20.30 -7.27 -3.73
CA GLY A 59 -19.86 -5.89 -3.63
C GLY A 59 -20.32 -5.07 -4.81
N ARG A 60 -20.77 -3.83 -4.56
CA ARG A 60 -21.19 -2.92 -5.63
C ARG A 60 -20.94 -1.46 -5.32
N ILE A 61 -20.69 -0.71 -6.38
CA ILE A 61 -20.56 0.75 -6.34
C ILE A 61 -21.92 1.38 -6.61
N THR A 62 -22.23 2.40 -5.82
CA THR A 62 -23.42 3.22 -5.97
C THR A 62 -23.00 4.69 -6.05
N GLY A 63 -23.90 5.56 -6.50
CA GLY A 63 -23.65 7.01 -6.47
C GLY A 63 -23.43 7.59 -5.06
N LYS A 64 -23.63 6.80 -3.99
CA LYS A 64 -23.43 7.18 -2.59
C LYS A 64 -22.24 6.47 -1.94
N GLY A 65 -21.42 5.75 -2.70
CA GLY A 65 -20.24 5.02 -2.23
C GLY A 65 -20.35 3.50 -2.40
N VAL A 66 -19.54 2.78 -1.63
CA VAL A 66 -19.35 1.33 -1.72
C VAL A 66 -20.36 0.60 -0.83
N LEU A 67 -20.98 -0.46 -1.36
CA LEU A 67 -21.79 -1.42 -0.61
C LEU A 67 -21.14 -2.80 -0.66
N ALA A 68 -21.20 -3.51 0.46
CA ALA A 68 -20.68 -4.88 0.56
C ALA A 68 -21.70 -5.80 1.25
N LYS A 69 -21.70 -7.06 0.82
CA LYS A 69 -22.40 -8.18 1.44
C LYS A 69 -21.35 -9.12 2.00
N LEU A 70 -21.41 -9.34 3.30
CA LEU A 70 -20.50 -10.25 3.99
C LEU A 70 -21.14 -11.64 4.10
N ALA A 71 -20.30 -12.67 3.98
CA ALA A 71 -20.75 -14.04 4.12
C ALA A 71 -21.34 -14.26 5.52
N ARG A 72 -22.51 -14.92 5.58
CA ARG A 72 -23.26 -15.20 6.82
C ARG A 72 -23.81 -13.95 7.54
N VAL A 73 -23.82 -12.80 6.88
CA VAL A 73 -24.45 -11.57 7.36
C VAL A 73 -25.67 -11.29 6.49
N ASP A 74 -26.81 -11.88 6.86
CA ASP A 74 -28.03 -11.87 6.03
C ASP A 74 -29.14 -10.96 6.55
N THR A 75 -28.94 -10.37 7.74
CA THR A 75 -29.91 -9.48 8.38
C THR A 75 -29.29 -8.14 8.75
N PRO A 76 -30.08 -7.05 8.84
CA PRO A 76 -29.60 -5.75 9.30
C PRO A 76 -29.02 -5.82 10.72
N GLU A 77 -29.59 -6.66 11.59
CA GLU A 77 -29.12 -6.87 12.96
C GLU A 77 -27.72 -7.48 12.99
N ALA A 78 -27.47 -8.50 12.16
CA ALA A 78 -26.14 -9.09 12.02
C ALA A 78 -25.14 -8.07 11.45
N ALA A 79 -25.55 -7.30 10.42
CA ALA A 79 -24.73 -6.25 9.84
C ALA A 79 -24.35 -5.16 10.86
N ARG A 80 -25.26 -4.80 11.77
CA ARG A 80 -25.00 -3.80 12.81
C ARG A 80 -23.84 -4.19 13.72
N LEU A 81 -23.64 -5.48 13.99
CA LEU A 81 -22.56 -5.96 14.84
C LEU A 81 -21.17 -5.56 14.30
N HIS A 82 -21.06 -5.43 12.98
CA HIS A 82 -19.81 -5.07 12.30
C HIS A 82 -19.66 -3.56 12.04
N THR A 83 -20.71 -2.75 12.26
CA THR A 83 -20.63 -1.28 12.10
C THR A 83 -19.46 -0.71 12.90
N GLY A 84 -18.64 0.13 12.27
CA GLY A 84 -17.47 0.76 12.89
C GLY A 84 -16.26 -0.15 13.04
N ALA A 85 -16.30 -1.40 12.55
CA ALA A 85 -15.10 -2.22 12.43
C ALA A 85 -14.22 -1.71 11.28
N ASP A 86 -12.91 -1.75 11.49
CA ASP A 86 -11.93 -1.53 10.43
C ASP A 86 -11.92 -2.72 9.48
N ILE A 87 -11.68 -2.44 8.21
CA ILE A 87 -11.50 -3.42 7.15
C ILE A 87 -10.02 -3.42 6.81
N GLY A 88 -9.37 -4.55 7.02
CA GLY A 88 -7.98 -4.75 6.63
C GLY A 88 -7.78 -5.99 5.77
N VAL A 89 -6.58 -6.11 5.21
CA VAL A 89 -6.10 -7.30 4.50
C VAL A 89 -4.68 -7.60 4.94
N ALA A 90 -4.23 -8.84 4.75
CA ALA A 90 -2.83 -9.16 5.01
C ALA A 90 -1.94 -8.38 4.04
N ARG A 91 -0.78 -7.93 4.52
CA ARG A 91 0.19 -7.21 3.70
C ARG A 91 0.56 -7.99 2.43
N SER A 92 0.63 -9.32 2.52
CA SER A 92 0.92 -10.22 1.40
C SER A 92 -0.17 -10.28 0.32
N GLU A 93 -1.41 -9.87 0.62
CA GLU A 93 -2.54 -9.90 -0.32
C GLU A 93 -2.69 -8.59 -1.10
N LEU A 94 -2.00 -7.53 -0.68
CA LEU A 94 -1.95 -6.31 -1.46
C LEU A 94 -1.21 -6.58 -2.78
N PRO A 95 -1.71 -6.05 -3.91
CA PRO A 95 -0.92 -6.09 -5.13
C PRO A 95 0.45 -5.46 -4.85
N PRO A 96 1.54 -5.98 -5.44
CA PRO A 96 2.81 -5.30 -5.37
C PRO A 96 2.59 -3.87 -5.83
N PRO A 97 3.16 -2.87 -5.13
CA PRO A 97 2.95 -1.49 -5.50
C PRO A 97 3.29 -1.30 -6.98
N PRO A 98 2.58 -0.39 -7.69
CA PRO A 98 2.92 -0.11 -9.08
C PRO A 98 4.41 0.25 -9.18
N PRO A 99 5.07 -0.06 -10.31
CA PRO A 99 6.50 0.21 -10.47
C PRO A 99 6.80 1.66 -10.07
N GLY A 100 7.62 1.84 -9.02
CA GLY A 100 7.94 3.15 -8.44
C GLY A 100 7.28 3.48 -7.09
N GLU A 101 6.37 2.67 -6.55
CA GLU A 101 5.77 2.85 -5.20
C GLU A 101 6.39 1.88 -4.18
N HIS A 102 7.71 1.83 -4.09
CA HIS A 102 8.36 1.10 -3.00
C HIS A 102 8.22 1.91 -1.71
N TYR A 103 7.97 1.22 -0.58
CA TYR A 103 8.07 1.89 0.71
C TYR A 103 9.53 2.36 0.84
N TRP A 104 9.75 3.63 1.20
CA TRP A 104 11.10 4.18 1.31
C TRP A 104 12.01 3.31 2.19
N SER A 105 11.44 2.69 3.22
CA SER A 105 12.10 1.73 4.10
C SER A 105 12.62 0.47 3.40
N ASP A 106 12.01 0.05 2.29
CA ASP A 106 12.44 -1.11 1.50
C ASP A 106 13.59 -0.75 0.53
N LEU A 107 13.80 0.55 0.28
CA LEU A 107 14.83 1.05 -0.62
C LEU A 107 16.12 1.45 0.10
N GLU A 108 16.06 1.78 1.39
CA GLU A 108 17.23 2.09 2.20
C GLU A 108 18.20 0.90 2.25
N GLY A 109 19.48 1.16 1.97
CA GLY A 109 20.54 0.16 1.93
C GLY A 109 20.74 -0.54 0.58
N LEU A 110 19.81 -0.39 -0.37
CA LEU A 110 19.97 -0.93 -1.73
C LEU A 110 21.17 -0.27 -2.43
N GLU A 111 21.83 -1.04 -3.30
CA GLU A 111 22.87 -0.51 -4.19
C GLU A 111 22.23 0.39 -5.25
N ALA A 112 22.74 1.62 -5.38
CA ALA A 112 22.28 2.57 -6.37
C ALA A 112 23.24 2.62 -7.56
N LEU A 113 22.69 2.41 -8.76
CA LEU A 113 23.41 2.42 -10.03
C LEU A 113 22.91 3.57 -10.92
N GLY A 114 23.79 4.14 -11.72
CA GLY A 114 23.46 5.07 -12.80
C GLY A 114 22.97 4.35 -14.06
N SER A 115 22.45 5.11 -15.01
CA SER A 115 21.91 4.59 -16.28
C SER A 115 22.99 3.95 -17.17
N ASP A 116 24.25 4.31 -16.95
CA ASP A 116 25.45 3.76 -17.58
C ASP A 116 26.01 2.52 -16.84
N GLY A 117 25.36 2.08 -15.75
CA GLY A 117 25.83 1.00 -14.88
C GLY A 117 26.91 1.43 -13.87
N SER A 118 27.22 2.73 -13.78
CA SER A 118 28.14 3.25 -12.76
C SER A 118 27.57 3.06 -11.36
N ARG A 119 28.44 2.79 -10.38
CA ARG A 119 28.04 2.65 -8.97
C ARG A 119 27.96 4.03 -8.34
N LEU A 120 26.76 4.48 -8.03
CA LEU A 120 26.51 5.74 -7.32
C LEU A 120 26.75 5.57 -5.81
N GLY A 121 26.49 4.37 -5.29
CA GLY A 121 26.70 4.03 -3.88
C GLY A 121 25.56 3.20 -3.33
N ARG A 122 25.08 3.56 -2.14
CA ARG A 122 23.89 2.95 -1.52
C ARG A 122 22.90 4.02 -1.11
N VAL A 123 21.62 3.68 -1.17
CA VAL A 123 20.55 4.53 -0.65
C VAL A 123 20.74 4.67 0.86
N ASP A 124 20.89 5.89 1.34
CA ASP A 124 21.10 6.21 2.76
C ASP A 124 19.77 6.57 3.43
N HIS A 125 19.09 7.60 2.93
CA HIS A 125 17.78 8.04 3.44
C HIS A 125 17.03 8.89 2.41
N PHE A 126 15.75 9.14 2.67
CA PHE A 126 14.91 10.03 1.88
C PHE A 126 14.65 11.34 2.62
N ARG A 127 14.61 12.48 1.91
CA ARG A 127 14.28 13.79 2.47
C ARG A 127 13.09 14.41 1.76
N ALA A 128 12.18 14.97 2.55
CA ALA A 128 11.12 15.83 2.02
C ALA A 128 11.66 17.23 1.67
N THR A 129 11.18 17.77 0.57
CA THR A 129 11.49 19.11 0.04
C THR A 129 10.19 19.78 -0.41
N PRO A 130 10.17 21.12 -0.62
CA PRO A 130 8.98 21.79 -1.15
C PRO A 130 8.55 21.31 -2.54
N ALA A 131 9.46 20.70 -3.32
CA ALA A 131 9.20 20.19 -4.67
C ALA A 131 8.90 18.67 -4.71
N GLY A 132 8.82 18.00 -3.55
CA GLY A 132 8.62 16.55 -3.46
C GLY A 132 9.67 15.87 -2.60
N HIS A 133 10.08 14.66 -2.97
CA HIS A 133 11.07 13.87 -2.22
C HIS A 133 12.39 13.74 -2.98
N VAL A 134 13.49 13.72 -2.24
CA VAL A 134 14.82 13.41 -2.76
C VAL A 134 15.36 12.18 -2.05
N VAL A 135 16.04 11.31 -2.79
CA VAL A 135 16.81 10.20 -2.24
C VAL A 135 18.27 10.61 -2.12
N VAL A 136 18.85 10.36 -0.95
CA VAL A 136 20.27 10.60 -0.67
C VAL A 136 21.01 9.27 -0.84
N ILE A 137 22.01 9.28 -1.72
CA ILE A 137 22.86 8.12 -2.00
C ILE A 137 24.27 8.44 -1.52
N LYS A 138 24.84 7.53 -0.73
CA LYS A 138 26.23 7.62 -0.27
C LYS A 138 27.10 6.58 -0.95
N GLY A 139 28.12 7.05 -1.66
CA GLY A 139 29.16 6.23 -2.26
C GLY A 139 30.52 6.90 -2.13
N ALA A 140 31.29 6.92 -3.22
CA ALA A 140 32.53 7.71 -3.29
C ALA A 140 32.26 9.23 -3.15
N ARG A 141 31.07 9.65 -3.55
CA ARG A 141 30.50 10.98 -3.35
C ARG A 141 29.02 10.85 -2.97
N GLU A 142 28.45 11.94 -2.47
CA GLU A 142 27.03 12.00 -2.10
C GLU A 142 26.21 12.51 -3.29
N HIS A 143 25.09 11.84 -3.58
CA HIS A 143 24.16 12.23 -4.63
C HIS A 143 22.77 12.49 -4.06
N TRP A 144 22.13 13.56 -4.54
CA TRP A 144 20.79 13.97 -4.16
C TRP A 144 19.89 13.90 -5.38
N ILE A 145 19.19 12.77 -5.52
CA ILE A 145 18.41 12.50 -6.73
C ILE A 145 16.94 12.77 -6.41
N PRO A 146 16.23 13.59 -7.20
CA PRO A 146 14.77 13.68 -7.10
C PRO A 146 14.13 12.29 -7.23
N PHE A 147 13.35 11.89 -6.23
CA PHE A 147 12.70 10.58 -6.22
C PHE A 147 11.38 10.65 -6.99
N THR A 148 11.49 10.71 -8.31
CA THR A 148 10.37 10.80 -9.26
C THR A 148 10.41 9.61 -10.23
N LYS A 149 9.25 9.26 -10.82
CA LYS A 149 9.13 8.10 -11.71
C LYS A 149 10.05 8.19 -12.94
N ASP A 150 10.27 9.39 -13.45
CA ASP A 150 11.18 9.72 -14.55
C ASP A 150 12.66 9.49 -14.21
N ARG A 151 13.02 9.48 -12.92
CA ARG A 151 14.41 9.26 -12.47
C ARG A 151 14.69 7.82 -12.05
N ILE A 152 13.69 6.97 -11.92
CA ILE A 152 13.86 5.57 -11.53
C ILE A 152 13.71 4.69 -12.76
N LEU A 153 14.81 4.11 -13.24
CA LEU A 153 14.81 3.23 -14.41
C LEU A 153 14.42 1.79 -14.03
N LYS A 154 14.87 1.31 -12.88
CA LYS A 154 14.62 -0.07 -12.44
C LYS A 154 14.77 -0.25 -10.94
N VAL A 155 13.95 -1.10 -10.34
CA VAL A 155 14.12 -1.55 -8.95
C VAL A 155 14.14 -3.08 -8.93
N GLU A 156 15.21 -3.66 -8.39
CA GLU A 156 15.42 -5.10 -8.32
C GLU A 156 15.68 -5.50 -6.86
N LEU A 157 14.59 -5.69 -6.11
CA LEU A 157 14.64 -6.01 -4.68
C LEU A 157 15.34 -7.35 -4.42
N ASP A 158 15.09 -8.37 -5.24
CA ASP A 158 15.75 -9.68 -5.14
C ASP A 158 17.27 -9.59 -5.33
N ALA A 159 17.72 -8.64 -6.14
CA ALA A 159 19.14 -8.38 -6.40
C ALA A 159 19.74 -7.29 -5.48
N GLY A 160 18.93 -6.69 -4.61
CA GLY A 160 19.36 -5.64 -3.69
C GLY A 160 19.81 -4.33 -4.35
N ARG A 161 19.25 -3.95 -5.51
CA ARG A 161 19.70 -2.79 -6.29
C ARG A 161 18.58 -1.96 -6.92
N ILE A 162 18.87 -0.68 -7.16
CA ILE A 162 18.03 0.31 -7.83
C ILE A 162 18.87 1.05 -8.89
N VAL A 163 18.28 1.26 -10.07
CA VAL A 163 18.91 1.96 -11.19
C VAL A 163 18.21 3.29 -11.41
N PHE A 164 18.98 4.37 -11.37
CA PHE A 164 18.50 5.74 -11.59
C PHE A 164 18.91 6.25 -12.96
N ASP A 165 18.09 7.11 -13.56
CA ASP A 165 18.49 7.94 -14.70
C ASP A 165 19.33 9.12 -14.21
N TRP A 166 20.54 8.79 -13.76
CA TRP A 166 21.49 9.72 -13.17
C TRP A 166 22.91 9.32 -13.56
N ALA A 167 23.67 10.25 -14.12
CA ALA A 167 25.08 10.04 -14.39
C ALA A 167 25.87 10.23 -13.09
N ALA A 168 26.88 9.39 -12.84
CA ALA A 168 27.73 9.56 -11.67
C ALA A 168 28.31 10.98 -11.61
N ASP A 169 28.65 11.59 -12.74
CA ASP A 169 29.31 12.90 -12.78
C ASP A 169 28.42 14.11 -12.50
N TRP A 170 27.12 13.90 -12.26
CA TRP A 170 26.19 14.97 -11.90
C TRP A 170 26.17 15.19 -10.37
N SER A 171 26.50 16.42 -9.98
CA SER A 171 26.51 16.94 -8.60
C SER A 171 25.63 18.17 -8.47
#